data_AF-A6DSB8-F1
#
_entry.id   AF-A6DSB8-F1
#
_cell.length_a   1.000
_cell.length_b   1.000
_cell.length_c   1.000
_cell.angle_alpha   90.00
_cell.angle_beta   90.00
_cell.angle_gamma   90.00
#
_symmetry.space_group_name_H-M   'P 1'
#
loop_
_entity.id
_entity.type
_entity.pdbx_description
1 polymer ?
#
loop_
_entity_poly.entity_id
_entity_poly.type
_entity_poly.pdbx_seq_one_letter_code
_entity_poly.pdbx_strand_id
1 'polypeptide(L)'
;MEINKLSHLLKISEVAEILSVHRNTVMGLAKQSYKRLPLIKISPRNYRISEEALIGFIEGRKASEESKDFYKSRVEDVKNKKK
;
A
#
# COMPACT_ATOMS: atom_id res chain seq x y z
N MET A 1 23.35 -3.79 16.68
CA MET A 1 23.05 -4.47 15.40
C MET A 1 23.00 -3.41 14.32
N GLU A 2 24.06 -3.29 13.53
CA GLU A 2 24.06 -2.41 12.35
C GLU A 2 23.24 -3.10 11.25
N ILE A 3 22.06 -2.59 11.00
CA ILE A 3 21.16 -3.08 9.95
C ILE A 3 21.70 -2.54 8.63
N ASN A 4 22.13 -3.46 7.76
CA ASN A 4 22.57 -3.20 6.39
C ASN A 4 21.58 -2.28 5.65
N LYS A 5 21.86 -0.98 5.57
CA LYS A 5 20.98 0.04 4.98
C LYS A 5 20.63 -0.16 3.49
N LEU A 6 21.26 -1.10 2.80
CA LEU A 6 21.04 -1.37 1.36
C LEU A 6 20.32 -2.69 1.07
N SER A 7 20.16 -3.60 2.05
CA SER A 7 19.41 -4.85 1.86
C SER A 7 17.89 -4.66 1.88
N HIS A 8 17.40 -3.46 2.19
CA HIS A 8 15.96 -3.17 2.36
C HIS A 8 15.29 -2.51 1.16
N LEU A 9 15.98 -2.39 0.01
CA LEU A 9 15.43 -1.73 -1.19
C LEU A 9 14.89 -2.73 -2.21
N LEU A 10 13.58 -2.96 -2.16
CA LEU A 10 12.85 -3.89 -3.02
C LEU A 10 12.63 -3.29 -4.41
N LYS A 11 12.77 -4.12 -5.45
CA LYS A 11 12.37 -3.83 -6.84
C LYS A 11 10.85 -3.87 -6.96
N ILE A 12 10.34 -3.23 -8.00
CA ILE A 12 8.91 -3.30 -8.35
C ILE A 12 8.42 -4.75 -8.51
N SER A 13 9.26 -5.66 -9.02
CA SER A 13 8.89 -7.09 -9.15
C SER A 13 8.71 -7.77 -7.80
N GLU A 14 9.62 -7.54 -6.86
CA GLU A 14 9.54 -8.10 -5.49
C GLU A 14 8.30 -7.56 -4.76
N VAL A 15 8.00 -6.27 -4.94
CA VAL A 15 6.79 -5.66 -4.39
C VAL A 15 5.52 -6.25 -5.02
N ALA A 16 5.55 -6.52 -6.32
CA ALA A 16 4.43 -7.12 -7.03
C ALA A 16 4.13 -8.53 -6.49
N GLU A 17 5.18 -9.31 -6.19
CA GLU A 17 5.08 -10.63 -5.57
C GLU A 17 4.51 -10.53 -4.14
N ILE A 18 5.07 -9.65 -3.30
CA ILE A 18 4.60 -9.45 -1.90
C ILE A 18 3.14 -9.05 -1.86
N LEU A 19 2.73 -8.11 -2.72
CA LEU A 19 1.35 -7.65 -2.79
C LEU A 19 0.44 -8.59 -3.60
N SER A 20 0.98 -9.64 -4.22
CA SER A 20 0.26 -10.54 -5.11
C SER A 20 -0.52 -9.81 -6.22
N VAL A 21 0.11 -8.80 -6.84
CA VAL A 21 -0.49 -7.99 -7.93
C VAL A 21 0.43 -7.93 -9.14
N HIS A 22 -0.10 -7.47 -10.27
CA HIS A 22 0.71 -7.24 -11.46
C HIS A 22 1.67 -6.04 -11.29
N ARG A 23 2.85 -6.10 -11.91
CA ARG A 23 3.85 -5.01 -11.88
C ARG A 23 3.29 -3.66 -12.31
N ASN A 24 2.38 -3.65 -13.29
CA ASN A 24 1.71 -2.43 -13.75
C ASN A 24 0.81 -1.81 -12.68
N THR A 25 0.20 -2.64 -11.83
CA THR A 25 -0.60 -2.18 -10.69
C THR A 25 0.30 -1.43 -9.72
N VAL A 26 1.46 -1.98 -9.37
CA VAL A 26 2.46 -1.32 -8.51
C VAL A 26 2.88 0.04 -9.09
N MET A 27 3.15 0.10 -10.39
CA MET A 27 3.46 1.37 -11.08
C MET A 27 2.28 2.35 -11.09
N GLY A 28 1.05 1.85 -11.20
CA GLY A 28 -0.16 2.65 -11.09
C GLY A 28 -0.31 3.26 -9.70
N LEU A 29 -0.07 2.50 -8.65
CA LEU A 29 -0.08 2.97 -7.26
C LEU A 29 0.95 4.08 -7.02
N ALA A 30 2.12 4.00 -7.65
CA ALA A 30 3.14 5.04 -7.56
C ALA A 30 2.77 6.35 -8.27
N LYS A 31 1.76 6.35 -9.15
CA LYS A 31 1.26 7.52 -9.87
C LYS A 31 0.03 8.16 -9.22
N GLN A 32 -0.60 7.50 -8.24
CA GLN A 32 -1.78 8.04 -7.56
C GLN A 32 -1.39 9.15 -6.58
N SER A 33 -2.14 10.26 -6.57
CA SER A 33 -1.83 11.44 -5.76
C SER A 33 -2.08 11.25 -4.26
N TYR A 34 -3.11 10.49 -3.87
CA TYR A 34 -3.57 10.36 -2.48
C TYR A 34 -3.22 9.02 -1.80
N LYS A 35 -2.76 8.03 -2.57
CA LYS A 35 -2.36 6.68 -2.07
C LYS A 35 -1.07 6.25 -2.75
N ARG A 36 -0.13 7.19 -2.81
CA ARG A 36 1.09 7.02 -3.59
C ARG A 36 1.99 5.99 -2.93
N LEU A 37 2.37 4.97 -3.68
CA LEU A 37 3.45 4.10 -3.26
C LEU A 37 4.77 4.90 -3.27
N PRO A 38 5.51 4.98 -2.14
CA PRO A 38 6.72 5.79 -2.03
C PRO A 38 7.90 5.13 -2.77
N LEU A 39 7.92 5.31 -4.09
CA LEU A 39 9.00 4.83 -4.94
C LEU A 39 10.18 5.81 -4.98
N ILE A 40 11.38 5.27 -4.81
CA ILE A 40 12.67 5.93 -5.02
C ILE A 40 13.12 5.65 -6.45
N LYS A 41 13.30 6.69 -7.25
CA LYS A 41 13.82 6.56 -8.62
C LYS A 41 15.35 6.45 -8.56
N ILE A 42 15.88 5.28 -8.93
CA ILE A 42 17.33 5.03 -9.00
C ILE A 42 17.86 5.33 -10.40
N SER A 43 17.07 5.00 -11.44
CA SER A 43 17.40 5.32 -12.83
C SER A 43 16.12 5.51 -13.67
N PRO A 44 16.19 5.96 -14.93
CA PRO A 44 15.01 6.29 -15.75
C PRO A 44 13.93 5.20 -15.82
N ARG A 45 14.30 3.92 -15.64
CA ARG A 45 13.37 2.78 -15.66
C ARG A 45 13.47 1.89 -14.43
N ASN A 46 14.21 2.33 -13.41
CA ASN A 46 14.51 1.51 -12.24
C ASN A 46 14.09 2.25 -10.98
N TYR A 47 13.05 1.70 -10.34
CA TYR A 47 12.50 2.22 -9.11
C TYR A 47 12.66 1.17 -8.02
N ARG A 48 12.89 1.67 -6.80
CA ARG A 48 12.99 0.87 -5.58
C ARG A 48 12.01 1.38 -4.54
N ILE A 49 11.71 0.57 -3.56
CA ILE A 49 10.97 0.96 -2.36
C ILE A 49 11.67 0.39 -1.15
N SER A 50 11.73 1.16 -0.07
CA SER A 50 12.19 0.60 1.20
C SER A 50 11.11 -0.31 1.78
N GLU A 51 11.55 -1.41 2.37
CA GLU A 51 10.67 -2.35 3.06
C GLU A 51 9.78 -1.67 4.11
N GLU A 52 10.35 -0.78 4.93
CA GLU A 52 9.61 0.03 5.91
C GLU A 52 8.47 0.84 5.26
N ALA A 53 8.73 1.45 4.11
CA ALA A 53 7.74 2.26 3.42
C ALA A 53 6.66 1.40 2.74
N LEU A 54 7.01 0.17 2.33
CA LEU A 54 6.03 -0.81 1.87
C LEU A 54 5.14 -1.29 3.01
N ILE A 55 5.71 -1.58 4.19
CA ILE A 55 4.98 -1.97 5.40
C ILE A 55 3.99 -0.88 5.79
N GLY A 56 4.45 0.38 5.92
CA GLY A 56 3.58 1.50 6.26
C GLY A 56 2.46 1.72 5.24
N PHE A 57 2.71 1.45 3.94
CA PHE A 57 1.67 1.49 2.92
C PHE A 57 0.61 0.39 3.10
N ILE A 58 1.01 -0.83 3.44
CA ILE A 58 0.11 -1.96 3.67
C ILE A 58 -0.74 -1.71 4.92
N GLU A 59 -0.13 -1.26 6.01
CA GLU A 59 -0.81 -0.94 7.27
C GLU A 59 -1.83 0.19 7.09
N GLY A 60 -1.44 1.27 6.40
CA GLY A 60 -2.35 2.37 6.09
C GLY A 60 -3.55 1.94 5.23
N ARG A 61 -3.39 0.92 4.37
CA ARG A 61 -4.51 0.35 3.61
C ARG A 61 -5.47 -0.45 4.49
N LYS A 62 -4.95 -1.34 5.35
CA LYS A 62 -5.77 -2.14 6.26
C LYS A 62 -6.63 -1.25 7.17
N ALA A 63 -6.02 -0.23 7.77
CA ALA A 63 -6.74 0.74 8.61
C ALA A 63 -7.86 1.46 7.85
N SER A 64 -7.65 1.78 6.57
CA SER A 64 -8.67 2.42 5.72
C SER A 64 -9.82 1.48 5.33
N GLU A 65 -9.57 0.18 5.29
CA GLU A 65 -10.54 -0.85 4.94
C GLU A 65 -11.40 -1.19 6.17
N GLU A 66 -10.77 -1.41 7.33
CA GLU A 66 -11.45 -1.57 8.61
C GLU A 66 -12.37 -0.39 8.95
N SER A 67 -11.90 0.84 8.66
CA SER A 67 -12.71 2.05 8.86
C SER A 67 -13.98 2.04 7.98
N LYS A 68 -13.89 1.58 6.72
CA LYS A 68 -15.06 1.53 5.82
C LYS A 68 -16.08 0.50 6.28
N ASP A 69 -15.61 -0.66 6.72
CA ASP A 69 -16.49 -1.73 7.22
C ASP A 69 -17.25 -1.27 8.46
N PHE A 70 -16.58 -0.53 9.36
CA PHE A 70 -17.23 0.11 10.51
C PHE A 70 -18.34 1.08 10.09
N TYR A 71 -18.08 2.00 9.16
CA TYR A 71 -19.10 2.95 8.69
C TYR A 71 -20.27 2.24 8.00
N LYS A 72 -20.02 1.18 7.23
CA LYS A 72 -21.06 0.44 6.52
C LYS A 72 -22.02 -0.27 7.50
N SER A 73 -21.47 -0.94 8.51
CA SER A 73 -22.24 -1.59 9.58
C SER A 73 -23.14 -0.58 10.31
N ARG A 74 -22.59 0.60 10.67
CA ARG A 74 -23.35 1.67 11.34
C ARG A 74 -24.53 2.18 10.51
N VAL A 75 -24.37 2.30 9.19
CA VAL A 75 -25.44 2.76 8.29
C VAL A 75 -26.53 1.71 8.11
N GLU A 76 -26.17 0.42 8.08
CA GLU A 76 -27.13 -0.69 8.02
C GLU A 76 -27.96 -0.80 9.31
N ASP A 77 -27.33 -0.66 10.48
CA ASP A 77 -28.03 -0.61 11.77
C ASP A 77 -29.06 0.52 11.86
N VAL A 78 -28.71 1.71 11.36
CA VAL A 78 -29.61 2.88 11.34
C VAL A 78 -30.78 2.67 10.36
N LYS A 79 -30.55 2.00 9.23
CA LYS A 79 -31.62 1.66 8.27
C LYS A 79 -32.59 0.63 8.83
N ASN A 80 -32.10 -0.39 9.55
CA ASN A 80 -32.94 -1.42 10.14
C ASN A 80 -33.74 -0.93 11.37
N LYS A 81 -33.28 0.09 12.10
CA LYS A 81 -34.04 0.70 13.20
C LYS A 81 -35.21 1.60 12.77
N LYS A 82 -35.33 1.92 11.48
CA LYS A 82 -36.41 2.77 10.93
C LYS A 82 -37.53 1.99 10.24
N LYS A 83 -37.54 0.66 10.34
CA LYS A 83 -38.56 -0.24 9.80
C LYS A 83 -39.28 -0.94 10.93
#